data_AF-A0A962XD74-F1
#
_entry.id   AF-A0A962XD74-F1
#
_cell.length_a   1.000
_cell.length_b   1.000
_cell.length_c   1.000
_cell.angle_alpha   90.00
_cell.angle_beta   90.00
_cell.angle_gamma   90.00
#
_symmetry.space_group_name_H-M   'P 1'
#
loop_
_entity.id
_entity.type
_entity.pdbx_description
1 polymer ?
#
loop_
_entity_poly.entity_id
_entity_poly.type
_entity_poly.pdbx_seq_one_letter_code
_entity_poly.pdbx_strand_id
1 'polypeptide(L)'
;MRIRQVAPLDTAVMQDIGMTWHTDADGTAYISDRLVVVNEVEAEAYYEAANTLYDMFVEAAQYVLDNRLFVELGIPGNLVDLIQDSWDRDDLHLYGRFDFAGGLDDLPIKLIEFNADTPTSLFETSIVQWALLKSNGMDESRQFNNLHEMLQEN
;
A
#
# COMPACT_ATOMS: atom_id res chain seq x y z
N MET A 1 -1.73 16.62 11.92
CA MET A 1 -2.29 15.29 11.65
C MET A 1 -3.35 15.05 12.69
N ARG A 2 -4.54 14.59 12.31
CA ARG A 2 -5.62 14.30 13.26
C ARG A 2 -5.47 12.88 13.77
N ILE A 3 -5.28 12.73 15.08
CA ILE A 3 -5.06 11.42 15.71
C ILE A 3 -6.21 11.12 16.66
N ARG A 4 -6.78 9.92 16.57
CA ARG A 4 -7.82 9.41 17.46
C ARG A 4 -7.31 8.19 18.22
N GLN A 5 -7.40 8.23 19.54
CA GLN A 5 -7.15 7.08 20.39
C GLN A 5 -8.33 6.10 20.29
N VAL A 6 -8.03 4.81 20.20
CA VAL A 6 -9.00 3.71 20.23
C VAL A 6 -8.57 2.68 21.28
N ALA A 7 -9.44 1.72 21.59
CA ALA A 7 -9.04 0.54 22.33
C ALA A 7 -8.12 -0.33 21.44
N PRO A 8 -7.02 -0.87 21.97
CA PRO A 8 -6.18 -1.81 21.25
C PRO A 8 -6.98 -3.02 20.76
N LEU A 9 -6.59 -3.58 19.61
CA LEU A 9 -7.15 -4.84 19.15
C LEU A 9 -6.68 -5.97 20.08
N ASP A 10 -7.60 -6.85 20.50
CA ASP A 10 -7.27 -7.98 21.36
C ASP A 10 -6.34 -8.96 20.61
N THR A 11 -5.31 -9.48 21.28
CA THR A 11 -4.38 -10.44 20.68
C THR A 11 -5.07 -11.74 20.28
N ALA A 12 -6.11 -12.16 21.00
CA ALA A 12 -6.91 -13.31 20.62
C ALA A 12 -7.67 -13.06 19.30
N VAL A 13 -8.19 -11.85 19.09
CA VAL A 13 -8.82 -11.46 17.82
C VAL A 13 -7.79 -11.41 16.70
N MET A 14 -6.61 -10.84 16.95
CA MET A 14 -5.50 -10.86 15.98
C MET A 14 -5.11 -12.28 15.57
N GLN A 15 -5.03 -13.21 16.51
CA GLN A 15 -4.76 -14.62 16.22
C GLN A 15 -5.88 -15.28 15.41
N ASP A 16 -7.14 -14.99 15.72
CA ASP A 16 -8.32 -15.53 15.00
C ASP A 16 -8.36 -15.09 13.53
N ILE A 17 -7.98 -13.84 13.25
CA ILE A 17 -7.87 -13.32 11.87
C ILE A 17 -6.56 -13.74 11.17
N GLY A 18 -5.70 -14.52 11.83
CA GLY A 18 -4.47 -15.08 11.24
C GLY A 18 -3.17 -14.28 11.49
N MET A 19 -3.23 -13.21 12.28
CA MET A 19 -2.07 -12.39 12.64
C MET A 19 -1.38 -12.93 13.89
N THR A 20 -0.34 -13.75 13.71
CA THR A 20 0.43 -14.34 14.83
C THR A 20 1.60 -13.46 15.29
N TRP A 21 1.95 -12.42 14.53
CA TRP A 21 3.06 -11.49 14.81
C TRP A 21 2.58 -10.18 15.47
N HIS A 22 1.64 -10.27 16.41
CA HIS A 22 0.98 -9.12 17.03
C HIS A 22 1.81 -8.39 18.11
N THR A 23 2.99 -8.93 18.48
CA THR A 23 3.84 -8.41 19.56
C THR A 23 5.30 -8.49 19.14
N ASP A 24 6.00 -7.36 19.26
CA ASP A 24 7.41 -7.23 18.90
C ASP A 24 8.32 -7.91 19.92
N ALA A 25 9.60 -8.07 19.56
CA ALA A 25 10.60 -8.76 20.38
C ALA A 25 10.85 -8.11 21.75
N ASP A 26 10.54 -6.82 21.89
CA ASP A 26 10.65 -6.06 23.13
C ASP A 26 9.35 -6.09 23.99
N GLY A 27 8.33 -6.82 23.53
CA GLY A 27 7.04 -6.95 24.20
C GLY A 27 6.05 -5.83 23.87
N THR A 28 6.39 -4.89 22.99
CA THR A 28 5.44 -3.85 22.54
C THR A 28 4.45 -4.39 21.52
N ALA A 29 3.28 -3.75 21.43
CA ALA A 29 2.27 -4.13 20.45
C ALA A 29 2.70 -3.68 19.05
N TYR A 30 2.60 -4.60 18.07
CA TYR A 30 2.93 -4.30 16.69
C TYR A 30 1.94 -3.29 16.07
N ILE A 31 0.66 -3.38 16.44
CA ILE A 31 -0.41 -2.48 15.96
C ILE A 31 -0.61 -1.36 16.98
N SER A 32 -0.63 -0.13 16.49
CA SER A 32 -0.94 1.05 17.30
C SER A 32 -2.43 1.12 17.65
N ASP A 33 -2.73 1.58 18.86
CA ASP A 33 -4.07 1.94 19.31
C ASP A 33 -4.46 3.40 18.97
N ARG A 34 -3.74 3.98 18.00
CA ARG A 34 -3.94 5.34 17.50
C ARG A 34 -4.23 5.32 16.01
N LEU A 35 -5.38 5.87 15.63
CA LEU A 35 -5.78 6.05 14.25
C LEU A 35 -5.39 7.43 13.74
N VAL A 36 -4.83 7.48 12.53
CA VAL A 36 -4.74 8.72 11.75
C VAL A 36 -6.08 8.92 11.04
N VAL A 37 -6.71 10.06 11.28
CA VAL A 37 -8.02 10.41 10.70
C VAL A 37 -7.82 11.26 9.46
N VAL A 38 -8.06 10.65 8.31
CA VAL A 38 -8.05 11.27 6.98
C VAL A 38 -9.48 11.70 6.63
N ASN A 39 -9.64 12.88 6.05
CA ASN A 39 -10.95 13.32 5.54
C ASN A 39 -11.13 12.87 4.08
N GLU A 40 -12.35 12.97 3.56
CA GLU A 40 -12.69 12.51 2.20
C GLU A 40 -11.87 13.21 1.11
N VAL A 41 -11.62 14.51 1.25
CA VAL A 41 -10.82 15.29 0.28
C VAL A 41 -9.36 14.83 0.27
N GLU A 42 -8.78 14.57 1.44
CA GLU A 42 -7.40 14.05 1.53
C GLU A 42 -7.31 12.61 1.01
N ALA A 43 -8.29 11.76 1.32
CA ALA A 43 -8.32 10.39 0.84
C ALA A 43 -8.42 10.34 -0.70
N GLU A 44 -9.29 11.16 -1.28
CA GLU A 44 -9.42 11.31 -2.73
C GLU A 44 -8.13 11.84 -3.36
N ALA A 45 -7.46 12.80 -2.71
CA ALA A 45 -6.18 13.32 -3.20
C ALA A 45 -5.09 12.22 -3.25
N TYR A 46 -5.05 11.29 -2.28
CA TYR A 46 -4.15 10.14 -2.35
C TYR A 46 -4.55 9.16 -3.45
N TYR A 47 -5.85 8.91 -3.65
CA TYR A 47 -6.35 8.04 -4.70
C TYR A 47 -5.94 8.55 -6.10
N GLU A 48 -6.22 9.83 -6.38
CA GLU A 48 -5.84 10.49 -7.64
C GLU A 48 -4.33 10.51 -7.85
N ALA A 49 -3.56 10.82 -6.79
CA ALA A 49 -2.10 10.81 -6.86
C ALA A 49 -1.54 9.42 -7.17
N ALA A 50 -2.06 8.37 -6.53
CA ALA A 50 -1.59 7.01 -6.74
C ALA A 50 -1.87 6.52 -8.16
N ASN A 51 -3.08 6.75 -8.71
CA ASN A 51 -3.42 6.36 -10.08
C ASN A 51 -2.58 7.14 -11.11
N THR A 52 -2.47 8.46 -10.95
CA THR A 52 -1.64 9.28 -11.84
C THR A 52 -0.18 8.82 -11.83
N LEU A 53 0.38 8.53 -10.65
CA LEU A 53 1.77 8.08 -10.55
C LEU A 53 1.95 6.69 -11.12
N TYR A 54 0.99 5.78 -10.94
CA TYR A 54 1.05 4.45 -11.55
C TYR A 54 1.20 4.54 -13.07
N ASP A 55 0.35 5.33 -13.73
CA ASP A 55 0.45 5.56 -15.18
C ASP A 55 1.81 6.15 -15.58
N MET A 56 2.33 7.11 -14.81
CA MET A 56 3.66 7.67 -15.04
C MET A 56 4.79 6.63 -14.89
N PHE A 57 4.66 5.67 -13.97
CA PHE A 57 5.64 4.58 -13.81
C PHE A 57 5.57 3.59 -14.98
N VAL A 58 4.38 3.28 -15.48
CA VAL A 58 4.18 2.46 -16.68
C VAL A 58 4.81 3.15 -17.90
N GLU A 59 4.57 4.45 -18.09
CA GLU A 59 5.20 5.23 -19.16
C GLU A 59 6.74 5.26 -19.03
N ALA A 60 7.26 5.41 -17.81
CA ALA A 60 8.69 5.37 -17.56
C ALA A 60 9.31 3.99 -17.88
N ALA A 61 8.62 2.90 -17.55
CA ALA A 61 9.04 1.55 -17.91
C ALA A 61 9.09 1.35 -19.43
N GLN A 62 8.07 1.82 -20.16
CA GLN A 62 8.09 1.82 -21.64
C GLN A 62 9.27 2.63 -22.18
N TYR A 63 9.56 3.80 -21.61
CA TYR A 63 10.68 4.63 -22.03
C TYR A 63 12.03 3.92 -21.83
N VAL A 64 12.20 3.16 -20.74
CA VAL A 64 13.40 2.34 -20.48
C VAL A 64 13.56 1.26 -21.54
N LEU A 65 12.47 0.58 -21.92
CA LEU A 65 12.47 -0.45 -22.96
C LEU A 65 12.87 0.14 -24.32
N ASP A 66 12.22 1.24 -24.73
CA ASP A 66 12.43 1.89 -26.03
C ASP A 66 13.87 2.40 -26.19
N ASN A 67 14.46 2.93 -25.11
CA ASN A 67 15.79 3.52 -25.12
C ASN A 67 16.90 2.58 -24.60
N ARG A 68 16.54 1.32 -24.27
CA ARG A 68 17.45 0.29 -23.76
C ARG A 68 18.26 0.71 -22.53
N LEU A 69 17.62 1.40 -21.59
CA LEU A 69 18.26 1.99 -20.40
C LEU A 69 18.48 1.00 -19.23
N PHE A 70 18.64 -0.28 -19.53
CA PHE A 70 18.73 -1.34 -18.53
C PHE A 70 20.00 -1.24 -17.68
N VAL A 71 21.12 -0.84 -18.29
CA VAL A 71 22.42 -0.74 -17.59
C VAL A 71 22.40 0.39 -16.55
N GLU A 72 21.74 1.49 -16.88
CA GLU A 72 21.52 2.65 -16.03
C GLU A 72 20.70 2.30 -14.79
N LEU A 73 19.79 1.33 -14.92
CA LEU A 73 19.01 0.77 -13.81
C LEU A 73 19.72 -0.37 -13.07
N GLY A 74 20.96 -0.70 -13.46
CA GLY A 74 21.72 -1.81 -12.86
C GLY A 74 21.17 -3.20 -13.20
N ILE A 75 20.34 -3.30 -14.24
CA ILE A 75 19.77 -4.58 -14.69
C ILE A 75 20.83 -5.33 -15.51
N PRO A 76 21.17 -6.57 -15.13
CA PRO A 76 22.15 -7.35 -15.87
C PRO A 76 21.58 -7.83 -17.21
N GLY A 77 22.43 -7.86 -18.24
CA GLY A 77 22.02 -8.13 -19.62
C GLY A 77 21.29 -9.46 -19.85
N ASN A 78 21.52 -10.45 -18.98
CA ASN A 78 20.85 -11.76 -19.05
C ASN A 78 19.37 -11.74 -18.60
N LEU A 79 18.87 -10.63 -18.05
CA LEU A 79 17.47 -10.45 -17.68
C LEU A 79 16.68 -9.62 -18.68
N VAL A 80 17.35 -8.93 -19.62
CA VAL A 80 16.72 -7.97 -20.53
C VAL A 80 15.64 -8.62 -21.38
N ASP A 81 15.93 -9.77 -21.99
CA ASP A 81 14.97 -10.48 -22.84
C ASP A 81 13.75 -10.95 -22.03
N LEU A 82 13.94 -11.38 -20.77
CA LEU A 82 12.85 -11.79 -19.89
C LEU A 82 11.93 -10.63 -19.51
N ILE A 83 12.49 -9.44 -19.28
CA ILE A 83 11.74 -8.23 -18.97
C ILE A 83 10.92 -7.82 -20.20
N GLN A 84 11.53 -7.80 -21.39
CA GLN A 84 10.85 -7.46 -22.62
C GLN A 84 9.71 -8.45 -22.94
N ASP A 85 9.97 -9.75 -22.81
CA ASP A 85 8.96 -10.79 -23.00
C ASP A 85 7.79 -10.66 -22.02
N SER A 86 8.05 -10.26 -20.77
CA SER A 86 7.02 -10.05 -19.74
C SER A 86 6.15 -8.83 -20.03
N TRP A 87 6.79 -7.75 -20.47
CA TRP A 87 6.12 -6.51 -20.86
C TRP A 87 5.25 -6.70 -22.11
N ASP A 88 5.78 -7.35 -23.16
CA ASP A 88 5.05 -7.58 -24.42
C ASP A 88 3.83 -8.50 -24.23
N ARG A 89 3.85 -9.36 -23.20
CA ARG A 89 2.70 -10.19 -22.81
C ARG A 89 1.69 -9.46 -21.94
N ASP A 90 1.99 -8.24 -21.48
CA ASP A 90 1.20 -7.53 -20.47
C ASP A 90 0.98 -8.41 -19.23
N ASP A 91 2.06 -9.04 -18.74
CA ASP A 91 1.99 -9.92 -17.57
C ASP A 91 1.39 -9.15 -16.37
N LEU A 92 0.43 -9.78 -15.68
CA LEU A 92 -0.36 -9.13 -14.63
C LEU A 92 0.50 -8.57 -13.49
N HIS A 93 0.38 -7.26 -13.26
CA HIS A 93 0.86 -6.60 -12.05
C HIS A 93 -0.28 -6.46 -11.03
N LEU A 94 -0.27 -7.32 -9.99
CA LEU A 94 -1.41 -7.49 -9.08
C LEU A 94 -1.61 -6.32 -8.11
N TYR A 95 -0.56 -5.87 -7.43
CA TYR A 95 -0.62 -4.74 -6.49
C TYR A 95 0.78 -4.17 -6.22
N GLY A 96 0.83 -2.91 -5.78
CA GLY A 96 2.05 -2.21 -5.37
C GLY A 96 1.78 -1.27 -4.20
N ARG A 97 2.83 -0.72 -3.59
CA ARG A 97 2.73 0.26 -2.48
C ARG A 97 3.49 1.53 -2.80
N PHE A 98 2.78 2.67 -2.80
CA PHE A 98 3.41 3.98 -2.84
C PHE A 98 3.73 4.46 -1.43
N ASP A 99 4.94 4.97 -1.25
CA ASP A 99 5.34 5.65 -0.03
C ASP A 99 5.33 7.16 -0.28
N PHE A 100 4.47 7.85 0.47
CA PHE A 100 4.24 9.29 0.34
C PHE A 100 4.69 10.07 1.57
N ALA A 101 5.20 11.28 1.34
CA ALA A 101 5.32 12.33 2.34
C ALA A 101 4.23 13.39 2.14
N GLY A 102 3.70 13.93 3.25
CA GLY A 102 2.66 14.95 3.21
C GLY A 102 1.28 14.39 2.84
N GLY A 103 0.38 15.23 2.32
CA GLY A 103 -1.01 14.91 1.97
C GLY A 103 -2.04 15.13 3.08
N LEU A 104 -1.57 15.43 4.30
CA LEU A 104 -2.41 15.82 5.44
C LEU A 104 -2.06 17.23 5.90
N ASP A 105 -2.99 17.88 6.61
CA ASP A 105 -2.81 19.24 7.15
C ASP A 105 -2.38 20.27 6.10
N ASP A 106 -2.99 20.19 4.91
CA ASP A 106 -2.71 21.05 3.75
C ASP A 106 -1.27 20.94 3.21
N LEU A 107 -0.50 19.94 3.62
CA LEU A 107 0.81 19.64 3.04
C LEU A 107 0.65 18.93 1.70
N PRO A 108 1.48 19.25 0.69
CA PRO A 108 1.41 18.58 -0.61
C PRO A 108 1.81 17.11 -0.49
N ILE A 109 1.21 16.26 -1.33
CA ILE A 109 1.65 14.87 -1.51
C ILE A 109 2.95 14.86 -2.31
N LYS A 110 3.94 14.12 -1.82
CA LYS A 110 5.22 13.90 -2.49
C LYS A 110 5.55 12.41 -2.50
N LEU A 111 5.79 11.88 -3.68
CA LEU A 111 6.30 10.52 -3.88
C LEU A 111 7.71 10.40 -3.30
N ILE A 112 7.91 9.39 -2.46
CA ILE A 112 9.23 8.95 -2.00
C ILE A 112 9.68 7.79 -2.88
N GLU A 113 8.87 6.72 -2.95
CA GLU A 113 9.16 5.54 -3.75
C GLU A 113 7.88 4.76 -4.11
N PHE A 114 8.03 3.86 -5.09
CA PHE A 114 7.00 2.89 -5.47
C PHE A 114 7.55 1.47 -5.33
N ASN A 115 7.06 0.75 -4.32
CA ASN A 115 7.37 -0.65 -4.06
C ASN A 115 6.45 -1.55 -4.90
N ALA A 116 6.81 -1.76 -6.17
CA ALA A 116 6.02 -2.57 -7.11
C ALA A 116 6.30 -4.09 -7.03
N ASP A 117 7.51 -4.48 -6.61
CA ASP A 117 7.94 -5.89 -6.65
C ASP A 117 7.58 -6.67 -5.38
N THR A 118 7.88 -6.09 -4.20
CA THR A 118 7.63 -6.73 -2.90
C THR A 118 6.92 -5.82 -1.90
N PRO A 119 5.73 -5.28 -2.25
CA PRO A 119 4.94 -4.47 -1.33
C PRO A 119 4.51 -5.23 -0.07
N THR A 120 4.92 -4.72 1.08
CA THR A 120 4.50 -5.20 2.41
C THR A 120 3.23 -4.47 2.90
N SER A 121 2.66 -4.93 4.01
CA SER A 121 1.50 -4.33 4.71
C SER A 121 0.12 -4.56 4.06
N LEU A 122 0.01 -5.54 3.15
CA LEU A 122 -1.25 -5.91 2.51
C LEU A 122 -2.29 -6.38 3.53
N PHE A 123 -1.91 -7.29 4.43
CA PHE A 123 -2.80 -7.86 5.43
C PHE A 123 -3.25 -6.81 6.45
N GLU A 124 -2.31 -5.99 6.93
CA GLU A 124 -2.58 -4.89 7.85
C GLU A 124 -3.59 -3.90 7.26
N THR A 125 -3.43 -3.56 5.99
CA THR A 125 -4.29 -2.58 5.29
C THR A 125 -5.66 -3.16 4.98
N SER A 126 -5.73 -4.42 4.53
CA SER A 126 -6.98 -5.04 4.07
C SER A 126 -7.85 -5.61 5.20
N ILE A 127 -7.26 -6.12 6.28
CA ILE A 127 -7.99 -6.85 7.34
C ILE A 127 -7.87 -6.16 8.71
N VAL A 128 -6.66 -5.74 9.12
CA VAL A 128 -6.44 -5.28 10.50
C VAL A 128 -7.09 -3.92 10.76
N GLN A 129 -7.03 -2.99 9.79
CA GLN A 129 -7.72 -1.69 9.89
C GLN A 129 -9.23 -1.87 10.11
N TRP A 130 -9.87 -2.72 9.31
CA TRP A 130 -11.27 -3.10 9.45
C TRP A 130 -11.57 -3.72 10.81
N ALA A 131 -10.77 -4.70 11.24
CA ALA A 131 -10.95 -5.38 12.53
C ALA A 131 -10.86 -4.41 13.71
N LEU A 132 -9.98 -3.41 13.63
CA LEU A 132 -9.82 -2.37 14.64
C LEU A 132 -11.02 -1.42 14.70
N LEU A 133 -11.62 -1.07 13.56
CA LEU A 133 -12.88 -0.31 13.52
C LEU A 133 -14.02 -1.11 14.17
N LYS A 134 -14.15 -2.38 13.78
CA LYS A 134 -15.20 -3.29 14.27
C LYS A 134 -15.11 -3.53 15.78
N SER A 135 -13.93 -3.82 16.31
CA SER A 135 -13.72 -4.07 17.75
C SER A 135 -14.02 -2.84 18.61
N ASN A 136 -13.88 -1.65 18.03
CA ASN A 136 -14.19 -0.37 18.67
C ASN A 136 -15.64 0.10 18.44
N GLY A 137 -16.49 -0.71 17.80
CA GLY A 137 -17.88 -0.35 17.48
C GLY A 137 -18.00 0.85 16.53
N MET A 138 -16.98 1.07 15.69
CA MET A 138 -16.96 2.12 14.69
C MET A 138 -17.60 1.63 13.38
N ASP A 139 -18.01 2.57 12.53
CA ASP A 139 -18.52 2.26 11.20
C ASP A 139 -17.40 1.70 10.31
N GLU A 140 -17.49 0.42 9.99
CA GLU A 140 -16.53 -0.32 9.18
C GLU A 140 -16.38 0.26 7.77
N SER A 141 -17.43 0.91 7.23
CA SER A 141 -17.39 1.58 5.91
C SER A 141 -16.54 2.85 5.88
N ARG A 142 -15.99 3.26 7.03
CA ARG A 142 -15.06 4.40 7.14
C ARG A 142 -13.61 4.00 6.87
N GLN A 143 -13.31 2.72 6.64
CA GLN A 143 -12.08 2.35 5.96
C GLN A 143 -12.11 2.93 4.55
N PHE A 144 -11.17 3.83 4.24
CA PHE A 144 -11.21 4.57 2.97
C PHE A 144 -10.81 3.71 1.77
N ASN A 145 -10.03 2.64 1.99
CA ASN A 145 -9.59 1.74 0.94
C ASN A 145 -10.53 0.52 0.83
N ASN A 146 -10.70 0.04 -0.39
CA ASN A 146 -11.47 -1.14 -0.77
C ASN A 146 -10.54 -2.30 -1.19
N LEU A 147 -9.34 -2.38 -0.60
CA LEU A 147 -8.29 -3.29 -1.03
C LEU A 147 -8.71 -4.76 -0.90
N HIS A 148 -9.47 -5.10 0.16
CA HIS A 148 -9.96 -6.46 0.35
C HIS A 148 -10.93 -6.86 -0.77
N GLU A 149 -11.87 -5.99 -1.11
CA GLU A 149 -12.86 -6.21 -2.16
C GLU A 149 -12.17 -6.30 -3.53
N MET A 150 -11.26 -5.38 -3.84
CA MET A 150 -10.52 -5.39 -5.11
C MET A 150 -9.72 -6.67 -5.32
N LEU A 151 -9.13 -7.23 -4.25
CA LEU A 151 -8.39 -8.49 -4.35
C LEU A 151 -9.29 -9.72 -4.55
N GLN A 152 -10.56 -9.66 -4.15
CA GLN A 152 -11.52 -10.74 -4.38
C GLN A 152 -12.06 -10.76 -5.81
N GLU A 153 -12.04 -9.61 -6.50
CA GLU A 153 -12.61 -9.44 -7.84
C GLU A 153 -11.61 -9.71 -8.98
N ASN A 154 -10.33 -9.95 -8.67
CA ASN A 154 -9.28 -10.37 -9.62
C ASN A 154 -9.30 -11.88 -9.87
#